data_AF-A0A8K0SG53-F1
#
_entry.id   AF-A0A8K0SG53-F1
#
_cell.length_a   1.000
_cell.length_b   1.000
_cell.length_c   1.000
_cell.angle_alpha   90.00
_cell.angle_beta   90.00
_cell.angle_gamma   90.00
#
_symmetry.space_group_name_H-M   'P 1'
#
loop_
_entity.id
_entity.type
_entity.pdbx_description
1 polymer ?
#
loop_
_entity_poly.entity_id
_entity_poly.type
_entity_poly.pdbx_seq_one_letter_code
_entity_poly.pdbx_strand_id
1 'polypeptide(L)'
;MNDEITNINPSDVNFLEELKEGKSASIFKVILRGRDSVMKVYHRRNRRPWENPEREHDVFNREVTSYRRLKQHGLCARRVVPDFYGAVTQMQLADWHQMLHSFKEDEVPPCAIFIEYIPDLHMIDLTNFSEARLAKFLQILDEIHNLRILHDDTYPRNMLVARGNEGQEDRVIWIDFDCAWTNLPDDERHRQWFEDEKELVQYFAKALVGFEHHFLNISNAL
;
A
#
# COMPACT_ATOMS: atom_id res chain seq x y z
N MET A 1 -8.39 -17.68 -1.34
CA MET A 1 -9.64 -16.89 -1.17
C MET A 1 -9.86 -16.13 -2.47
N ASN A 2 -11.08 -16.11 -2.99
CA ASN A 2 -11.38 -15.45 -4.26
C ASN A 2 -11.56 -13.94 -4.06
N ASP A 3 -11.22 -13.16 -5.08
CA ASP A 3 -11.47 -11.72 -5.12
C ASP A 3 -12.96 -11.44 -4.88
N GLU A 4 -13.28 -10.36 -4.15
CA GLU A 4 -14.67 -9.99 -3.85
C GLU A 4 -15.45 -9.68 -5.14
N ILE A 5 -14.81 -8.94 -6.04
CA ILE A 5 -15.33 -8.58 -7.35
C ILE A 5 -14.50 -9.33 -8.39
N THR A 6 -15.14 -10.28 -9.07
CA THR A 6 -14.56 -11.04 -10.18
C THR A 6 -15.10 -10.57 -11.52
N ASN A 7 -14.39 -10.91 -12.60
CA ASN A 7 -14.74 -10.56 -13.98
C ASN A 7 -15.01 -9.06 -14.16
N ILE A 8 -14.11 -8.21 -13.65
CA ILE A 8 -14.19 -6.76 -13.80
C ILE A 8 -13.96 -6.43 -15.28
N ASN A 9 -14.97 -5.85 -15.92
CA ASN A 9 -14.89 -5.37 -17.29
C ASN A 9 -14.64 -3.86 -17.31
N PRO A 10 -14.09 -3.30 -18.39
CA PRO A 10 -13.92 -1.85 -18.52
C PRO A 10 -15.23 -1.07 -18.30
N SER A 11 -16.37 -1.60 -18.77
CA SER A 11 -17.69 -0.99 -18.58
C SER A 11 -18.16 -0.93 -17.12
N ASP A 12 -17.55 -1.72 -16.22
CA ASP A 12 -17.83 -1.70 -14.79
C ASP A 12 -17.13 -0.53 -14.07
N VAL A 13 -16.20 0.15 -14.75
CA VAL A 13 -15.29 1.14 -14.18
C VAL A 13 -15.55 2.50 -14.80
N ASN A 14 -16.00 3.45 -13.98
CA ASN A 14 -16.10 4.85 -14.37
C ASN A 14 -14.90 5.63 -13.80
N PHE A 15 -14.06 6.18 -14.67
CA PHE A 15 -12.90 6.98 -14.26
C PHE A 15 -13.33 8.37 -13.79
N LEU A 16 -12.81 8.79 -12.63
CA LEU A 16 -13.11 10.10 -12.07
C LEU A 16 -11.90 11.04 -12.15
N GLU A 17 -10.76 10.59 -11.65
CA GLU A 17 -9.56 11.41 -11.46
C GLU A 17 -8.29 10.56 -11.51
N GLU A 18 -7.20 11.11 -12.05
CA GLU A 18 -5.87 10.56 -11.86
C GLU A 18 -5.24 11.15 -10.61
N LEU A 19 -5.02 10.32 -9.60
CA LEU A 19 -4.47 10.73 -8.31
C LEU A 19 -2.95 10.86 -8.35
N LYS A 20 -2.28 10.01 -9.13
CA LYS A 20 -0.83 9.99 -9.24
C LYS A 20 -0.37 9.21 -10.47
N GLU A 21 0.51 9.83 -11.26
CA GLU A 21 1.31 9.11 -12.26
C GLU A 21 2.68 8.76 -11.67
N GLY A 22 3.15 7.54 -11.90
CA GLY A 22 4.40 7.05 -11.33
C GLY A 22 5.14 6.10 -12.26
N LYS A 23 6.45 5.93 -12.03
CA LYS A 23 7.29 5.08 -12.88
C LYS A 23 6.92 3.59 -12.84
N SER A 24 6.35 3.12 -11.73
CA SER A 24 5.97 1.72 -11.52
C SER A 24 4.46 1.50 -11.65
N ALA A 25 3.65 2.52 -11.40
CA ALA A 25 2.20 2.44 -11.47
C ALA A 25 1.58 3.83 -11.57
N SER A 26 0.39 3.88 -12.18
CA SER A 26 -0.51 5.03 -12.14
C SER A 26 -1.72 4.72 -11.28
N ILE A 27 -2.19 5.70 -10.51
CA ILE A 27 -3.24 5.56 -9.50
C ILE A 27 -4.41 6.46 -9.90
N PHE A 28 -5.60 5.88 -9.99
CA PHE A 28 -6.82 6.55 -10.38
C PHE A 28 -7.88 6.40 -9.30
N LYS A 29 -8.69 7.45 -9.12
CA LYS A 29 -9.98 7.34 -8.44
C LYS A 29 -11.03 6.94 -9.47
N VAL A 30 -11.78 5.89 -9.15
CA VAL A 30 -12.81 5.33 -10.05
C VAL A 30 -14.06 4.96 -9.26
N ILE A 31 -15.18 4.80 -9.97
CA ILE A 31 -16.36 4.12 -9.45
C ILE A 31 -16.38 2.72 -10.06
N LEU A 32 -16.18 1.70 -9.23
CA LEU A 32 -16.31 0.29 -9.62
C LEU A 32 -17.68 -0.22 -9.19
N ARG A 33 -18.56 -0.52 -10.16
CA ARG A 33 -19.94 -1.03 -9.91
C ARG A 33 -20.71 -0.23 -8.84
N GLY A 34 -20.61 1.10 -8.90
CA GLY A 34 -21.29 2.01 -7.97
C GLY A 34 -20.55 2.29 -6.65
N ARG A 35 -19.32 1.80 -6.48
CA ARG A 35 -18.49 2.01 -5.28
C ARG A 35 -17.24 2.84 -5.59
N ASP A 36 -17.02 3.92 -4.84
CA ASP A 36 -15.76 4.67 -4.89
C ASP A 36 -14.58 3.75 -4.55
N SER A 37 -13.60 3.72 -5.45
CA SER A 37 -12.47 2.80 -5.38
C SER A 37 -11.20 3.49 -5.89
N VAL A 38 -10.05 3.00 -5.43
CA VAL A 38 -8.76 3.28 -6.06
C VAL A 38 -8.46 2.17 -7.05
N MET A 39 -8.14 2.54 -8.28
CA MET A 39 -7.59 1.67 -9.30
C MET A 39 -6.10 1.96 -9.44
N LYS A 40 -5.24 1.01 -9.07
CA LYS A 40 -3.78 1.11 -9.27
C LYS A 40 -3.40 0.23 -10.46
N VAL A 41 -2.87 0.84 -11.52
CA VAL A 41 -2.49 0.19 -12.78
C VAL A 41 -0.96 0.14 -12.85
N TYR A 42 -0.41 -1.05 -13.08
CA TYR A 42 1.04 -1.27 -12.95
C TYR A 42 1.74 -1.26 -14.29
N HIS A 43 2.86 -0.55 -14.34
CA HIS A 43 3.85 -0.70 -15.41
C HIS A 43 4.60 -2.00 -15.19
N ARG A 44 4.47 -2.90 -16.17
CA ARG A 44 4.98 -4.26 -16.04
C ARG A 44 6.06 -4.53 -17.09
N ARG A 45 6.97 -5.45 -16.75
CA ARG A 45 8.07 -5.86 -17.63
C ARG A 45 8.44 -7.30 -17.40
N ASN A 46 9.20 -7.85 -18.34
CA ASN A 46 9.77 -9.17 -18.16
C ASN A 46 10.87 -9.16 -17.08
N ARG A 47 11.05 -10.31 -16.43
CA ARG A 47 12.17 -10.55 -15.53
C ARG A 47 13.50 -10.38 -16.28
N ARG A 48 14.45 -9.70 -15.65
CA ARG A 48 15.81 -9.54 -16.15
C ARG A 48 16.73 -10.61 -15.54
N PRO A 49 17.79 -11.04 -16.25
CA PRO A 49 18.67 -12.12 -15.77
C PRO A 49 19.41 -11.84 -14.46
N TRP A 50 19.64 -10.57 -14.12
CA TRP A 50 20.36 -10.15 -12.91
C TRP A 50 19.45 -9.94 -11.70
N GLU A 51 18.13 -10.10 -11.86
CA GLU A 51 17.20 -9.98 -10.73
C GLU A 51 17.25 -11.22 -9.83
N ASN A 52 17.05 -11.01 -8.53
CA ASN A 52 17.01 -12.11 -7.58
C ASN A 52 15.91 -13.13 -7.98
N PRO A 53 16.26 -14.40 -8.28
CA PRO A 53 15.30 -15.41 -8.70
C PRO A 53 14.25 -15.72 -7.63
N GLU A 54 14.60 -15.55 -6.35
CA GLU A 54 13.74 -15.82 -5.20
C GLU A 54 12.72 -14.69 -4.94
N ARG A 55 13.01 -13.47 -5.42
CA ARG A 55 12.08 -12.35 -5.32
C ARG A 55 11.08 -12.44 -6.46
N GLU A 56 9.78 -12.37 -6.16
CA GLU A 56 8.79 -12.05 -7.19
C GLU A 56 9.22 -10.74 -7.85
N HIS A 57 9.37 -10.69 -9.17
CA HIS A 57 9.82 -9.49 -9.89
C HIS A 57 8.65 -8.54 -10.21
N ASP A 58 7.45 -9.09 -10.35
CA ASP A 58 6.28 -8.35 -10.78
C ASP A 58 5.62 -7.67 -9.57
N VAL A 59 5.66 -6.33 -9.56
CA VAL A 59 5.08 -5.48 -8.52
C VAL A 59 3.60 -5.73 -8.32
N PHE A 60 2.86 -6.04 -9.39
CA PHE A 60 1.44 -6.39 -9.32
C PHE A 60 1.24 -7.69 -8.54
N ASN A 61 2.05 -8.72 -8.83
CA ASN A 61 1.93 -10.02 -8.16
C ASN A 61 2.25 -9.91 -6.67
N ARG A 62 3.26 -9.10 -6.29
CA ARG A 62 3.60 -8.85 -4.88
C ARG A 62 2.41 -8.24 -4.15
N GLU A 63 1.87 -7.15 -4.68
CA GLU A 63 0.83 -6.39 -4.01
C GLU A 63 -0.50 -7.16 -3.94
N VAL A 64 -0.91 -7.82 -5.03
CA VAL A 64 -2.10 -8.69 -5.04
C VAL A 64 -1.99 -9.84 -4.05
N THR A 65 -0.82 -10.50 -4.00
CA THR A 65 -0.61 -11.63 -3.08
C THR A 65 -0.69 -11.17 -1.63
N SER A 66 -0.10 -10.01 -1.32
CA SER A 66 -0.18 -9.38 0.00
C SER A 66 -1.64 -9.07 0.35
N TYR A 67 -2.36 -8.31 -0.47
CA TYR A 67 -3.75 -7.94 -0.18
C TYR A 67 -4.68 -9.15 -0.03
N ARG A 68 -4.56 -10.17 -0.87
CA ARG A 68 -5.36 -11.40 -0.73
C ARG A 68 -5.11 -12.09 0.61
N ARG A 69 -3.85 -12.14 1.05
CA ARG A 69 -3.49 -12.74 2.35
C ARG A 69 -3.97 -11.87 3.52
N LEU A 70 -3.81 -10.56 3.44
CA LEU A 70 -4.30 -9.60 4.44
C LEU A 70 -5.83 -9.69 4.60
N LYS A 71 -6.56 -9.73 3.47
CA LYS A 71 -8.02 -9.88 3.45
C LYS A 71 -8.46 -11.22 4.05
N GLN A 72 -7.78 -12.31 3.69
CA GLN A 72 -8.05 -13.64 4.24
C GLN A 72 -7.94 -13.71 5.77
N HIS A 73 -7.05 -12.91 6.36
CA HIS A 73 -6.83 -12.87 7.81
C HIS A 73 -7.53 -11.70 8.50
N GLY A 74 -8.44 -11.01 7.80
CA GLY A 74 -9.35 -10.02 8.39
C GLY A 74 -8.76 -8.63 8.59
N LEU A 75 -7.56 -8.33 8.13
CA LEU A 75 -6.93 -7.01 8.29
C LEU A 75 -7.70 -5.93 7.49
N CYS A 76 -8.21 -6.27 6.31
CA CYS A 76 -9.11 -5.41 5.53
C CYS A 76 -10.41 -5.10 6.30
N ALA A 77 -11.06 -6.11 6.85
CA ALA A 77 -12.31 -5.96 7.60
C ALA A 77 -12.13 -5.12 8.88
N ARG A 78 -10.95 -5.22 9.50
CA ARG A 78 -10.53 -4.39 10.63
C ARG A 78 -10.10 -2.97 10.23
N ARG A 79 -10.07 -2.66 8.94
CA ARG A 79 -9.75 -1.34 8.40
C ARG A 79 -8.34 -0.85 8.79
N VAL A 80 -7.38 -1.75 8.97
CA VAL A 80 -5.97 -1.40 9.24
C VAL A 80 -5.09 -1.39 7.99
N VAL A 81 -5.66 -1.86 6.88
CA VAL A 81 -5.21 -1.72 5.49
C VAL A 81 -6.43 -1.39 4.63
N PRO A 82 -6.29 -0.90 3.39
CA PRO A 82 -7.41 -0.74 2.48
C PRO A 82 -8.13 -2.07 2.23
N ASP A 83 -9.46 -2.05 2.09
CA ASP A 83 -10.17 -3.24 1.63
C ASP A 83 -9.81 -3.56 0.18
N PHE A 84 -9.64 -4.84 -0.14
CA PHE A 84 -9.23 -5.31 -1.46
C PHE A 84 -10.42 -5.87 -2.23
N TYR A 85 -10.81 -5.21 -3.32
CA TYR A 85 -12.00 -5.59 -4.08
C TYR A 85 -11.70 -6.63 -5.14
N GLY A 86 -10.59 -6.49 -5.87
CA GLY A 86 -10.19 -7.49 -6.86
C GLY A 86 -9.08 -7.00 -7.76
N ALA A 87 -8.74 -7.83 -8.75
CA ALA A 87 -7.69 -7.55 -9.70
C ALA A 87 -8.07 -7.91 -11.14
N VAL A 88 -7.45 -7.22 -12.09
CA VAL A 88 -7.50 -7.52 -13.53
C VAL A 88 -6.08 -7.82 -13.99
N THR A 89 -5.86 -9.02 -14.52
CA THR A 89 -4.53 -9.54 -14.86
C THR A 89 -4.13 -9.38 -16.33
N GLN A 90 -5.08 -9.01 -17.19
CA GLN A 90 -4.87 -8.86 -18.63
C GLN A 90 -5.72 -7.72 -19.15
N MET A 91 -5.24 -6.49 -18.99
CA MET A 91 -5.93 -5.32 -19.51
C MET A 91 -5.57 -5.11 -20.99
N GLN A 92 -6.59 -5.16 -21.85
CA GLN A 92 -6.43 -4.78 -23.26
C GLN A 92 -6.53 -3.27 -23.39
N LEU A 93 -5.44 -2.58 -23.76
CA LEU A 93 -5.39 -1.11 -23.81
C LEU A 93 -6.52 -0.50 -24.67
N ALA A 94 -6.93 -1.18 -25.73
CA ALA A 94 -8.02 -0.74 -26.60
C ALA A 94 -9.37 -0.61 -25.87
N ASP A 95 -9.59 -1.44 -24.85
CA ASP A 95 -10.86 -1.53 -24.13
C ASP A 95 -10.94 -0.57 -22.93
N TRP A 96 -9.79 -0.08 -22.44
CA TRP A 96 -9.65 0.64 -21.16
C TRP A 96 -9.46 2.17 -21.30
N HIS A 97 -10.04 2.78 -22.34
CA HIS A 97 -10.00 4.23 -22.65
C HIS A 97 -8.60 4.82 -22.96
N GLN A 98 -8.58 6.07 -23.50
CA GLN A 98 -7.36 6.81 -23.85
C GLN A 98 -6.43 7.14 -22.65
N MET A 99 -6.88 6.89 -21.41
CA MET A 99 -6.14 7.27 -20.21
C MET A 99 -4.93 6.38 -19.93
N LEU A 100 -4.85 5.18 -20.52
CA LEU A 100 -3.68 4.28 -20.39
C LEU A 100 -2.57 4.55 -21.41
N HIS A 101 -2.51 5.75 -21.99
CA HIS A 101 -1.52 6.11 -22.99
C HIS A 101 -0.07 5.93 -22.49
N SER A 102 0.18 6.16 -21.20
CA SER A 102 1.48 5.96 -20.55
C SER A 102 1.94 4.49 -20.55
N PHE A 103 1.03 3.54 -20.68
CA PHE A 103 1.31 2.09 -20.69
C PHE A 103 1.53 1.51 -22.10
N LYS A 104 1.43 2.35 -23.14
CA LYS A 104 1.52 1.89 -24.54
C LYS A 104 2.87 1.26 -24.88
N GLU A 105 3.94 1.73 -24.23
CA GLU A 105 5.32 1.31 -24.48
C GLU A 105 5.78 0.20 -23.51
N ASP A 106 4.89 -0.30 -22.65
CA ASP A 106 5.23 -1.38 -21.72
C ASP A 106 5.47 -2.70 -22.46
N GLU A 107 6.43 -3.50 -21.95
CA GLU A 107 6.79 -4.78 -22.58
C GLU A 107 5.69 -5.83 -22.48
N VAL A 108 4.83 -5.71 -21.47
CA VAL A 108 3.75 -6.66 -21.18
C VAL A 108 2.47 -5.90 -20.84
N PRO A 109 1.29 -6.47 -21.11
CA PRO A 109 0.02 -5.81 -20.81
C PRO A 109 -0.08 -5.41 -19.32
N PRO A 110 -0.63 -4.23 -19.03
CA PRO A 110 -0.79 -3.79 -17.66
C PRO A 110 -1.79 -4.67 -16.91
N CYS A 111 -1.62 -4.70 -15.60
CA CYS A 111 -2.59 -5.24 -14.66
C CYS A 111 -3.09 -4.12 -13.77
N ALA A 112 -4.22 -4.32 -13.12
CA ALA A 112 -4.72 -3.39 -12.11
C ALA A 112 -5.25 -4.10 -10.87
N ILE A 113 -5.15 -3.45 -9.73
CA ILE A 113 -5.92 -3.78 -8.53
C ILE A 113 -6.96 -2.70 -8.25
N PHE A 114 -8.02 -3.10 -7.57
CA PHE A 114 -9.07 -2.25 -7.07
C PHE A 114 -9.14 -2.37 -5.55
N ILE A 115 -8.96 -1.26 -4.84
CA ILE A 115 -8.97 -1.19 -3.39
C ILE A 115 -9.87 -0.05 -2.89
N GLU A 116 -10.16 -0.06 -1.59
CA GLU A 116 -10.94 0.98 -0.91
C GLU A 116 -10.36 2.37 -1.18
N TYR A 117 -11.20 3.28 -1.67
CA TYR A 117 -10.91 4.70 -1.62
C TYR A 117 -11.25 5.23 -0.23
N ILE A 118 -10.25 5.82 0.44
CA ILE A 118 -10.41 6.38 1.77
C ILE A 118 -10.22 7.90 1.65
N PRO A 119 -11.27 8.70 1.91
CA PRO A 119 -11.16 10.15 1.87
C PRO A 119 -10.28 10.65 3.02
N ASP A 120 -9.68 11.83 2.84
CA ASP A 120 -8.93 12.56 3.87
C ASP A 120 -7.79 11.75 4.52
N LEU A 121 -7.10 10.93 3.71
CA LEU A 121 -5.86 10.26 4.09
C LEU A 121 -4.70 11.25 4.19
N HIS A 122 -4.02 11.23 5.32
CA HIS A 122 -2.83 12.04 5.56
C HIS A 122 -1.65 11.14 5.93
N MET A 123 -0.49 11.42 5.34
CA MET A 123 0.77 10.81 5.75
C MET A 123 1.08 11.17 7.20
N ILE A 124 1.68 10.25 7.95
CA ILE A 124 2.19 10.60 9.28
C ILE A 124 3.30 11.65 9.16
N ASP A 125 3.16 12.74 9.89
CA ASP A 125 4.12 13.85 9.95
C ASP A 125 4.16 14.46 11.36
N LEU A 126 4.95 15.52 11.55
CA LEU A 126 5.08 16.18 12.86
C LEU A 126 3.76 16.76 13.39
N THR A 127 2.78 17.07 12.53
CA THR A 127 1.51 17.69 12.93
C THR A 127 0.48 16.68 13.41
N ASN A 128 0.60 15.42 12.99
CA ASN A 128 -0.34 14.35 13.32
C ASN A 128 0.36 13.13 13.96
N PHE A 129 1.63 13.24 14.34
CA PHE A 129 2.33 12.21 15.08
C PHE A 129 1.74 12.04 16.50
N SER A 130 1.70 10.81 17.00
CA SER A 130 1.51 10.52 18.42
C SER A 130 2.08 9.14 18.75
N GLU A 131 2.51 8.93 20.00
CA GLU A 131 2.99 7.62 20.47
C GLU A 131 1.92 6.53 20.31
N ALA A 132 0.64 6.87 20.52
CA ALA A 132 -0.48 5.95 20.33
C ALA A 132 -0.63 5.50 18.87
N ARG A 133 -0.51 6.42 17.90
CA ARG A 133 -0.54 6.07 16.47
C ARG A 133 0.66 5.20 16.08
N LEU A 134 1.86 5.53 16.59
CA LEU A 134 3.06 4.73 16.36
C LEU A 134 2.90 3.30 16.90
N ALA A 135 2.44 3.17 18.15
CA ALA A 135 2.20 1.86 18.76
C ALA A 135 1.20 1.05 17.92
N LYS A 136 0.17 1.70 17.37
CA LYS A 136 -0.78 1.07 16.45
C LYS A 136 -0.12 0.63 15.14
N PHE A 137 0.72 1.46 14.52
CA PHE A 137 1.45 1.08 13.31
C PHE A 137 2.35 -0.15 13.54
N LEU A 138 3.11 -0.17 14.64
CA LEU A 138 3.96 -1.30 15.01
C LEU A 138 3.14 -2.57 15.29
N GLN A 139 2.03 -2.43 16.03
CA GLN A 139 1.12 -3.55 16.27
C GLN A 139 0.59 -4.14 14.96
N ILE A 140 0.13 -3.30 14.03
CA ILE A 140 -0.38 -3.78 12.73
C ILE A 140 0.75 -4.42 11.92
N LEU A 141 1.96 -3.85 11.98
CA LEU A 141 3.13 -4.41 11.30
C LEU A 141 3.50 -5.79 11.84
N ASP A 142 3.48 -6.00 13.16
CA ASP A 142 3.65 -7.32 13.77
C ASP A 142 2.57 -8.31 13.28
N GLU A 143 1.32 -7.87 13.14
CA GLU A 143 0.25 -8.70 12.57
C GLU A 143 0.54 -9.07 11.11
N ILE A 144 1.02 -8.13 10.29
CA ILE A 144 1.43 -8.37 8.90
C ILE A 144 2.59 -9.38 8.85
N HIS A 145 3.58 -9.24 9.75
CA HIS A 145 4.73 -10.14 9.87
C HIS A 145 4.32 -11.56 10.26
N ASN A 146 3.35 -11.70 11.17
CA ASN A 146 2.77 -12.99 11.55
C ASN A 146 2.08 -13.70 10.37
N LEU A 147 1.66 -12.96 9.34
CA LEU A 147 1.17 -13.51 8.07
C LEU A 147 2.28 -13.81 7.07
N ARG A 148 3.55 -13.75 7.50
CA ARG A 148 4.73 -13.98 6.67
C ARG A 148 4.80 -13.01 5.48
N ILE A 149 4.41 -11.76 5.72
CA ILE A 149 4.54 -10.65 4.76
C ILE A 149 5.58 -9.68 5.33
N LEU A 150 6.70 -9.51 4.64
CA LEU A 150 7.63 -8.41 4.88
C LEU A 150 7.22 -7.26 3.96
N HIS A 151 7.00 -6.05 4.48
CA HIS A 151 6.51 -4.94 3.65
C HIS A 151 7.60 -4.41 2.70
N ASP A 152 8.85 -4.39 3.16
CA ASP A 152 10.07 -3.93 2.48
C ASP A 152 10.04 -2.46 2.04
N ASP A 153 9.11 -1.67 2.60
CA ASP A 153 8.97 -0.23 2.31
C ASP A 153 8.22 0.54 3.42
N THR A 154 8.65 0.39 4.68
CA THR A 154 7.95 0.97 5.86
C THR A 154 8.24 2.45 6.11
N TYR A 155 8.51 3.22 5.05
CA TYR A 155 8.72 4.66 5.16
C TYR A 155 7.40 5.39 5.49
N PRO A 156 7.47 6.58 6.12
CA PRO A 156 6.28 7.34 6.53
C PRO A 156 5.22 7.55 5.43
N ARG A 157 5.61 7.63 4.15
CA ARG A 157 4.68 7.76 3.01
C ARG A 157 3.63 6.63 2.91
N ASN A 158 3.93 5.46 3.48
CA ASN A 158 3.05 4.29 3.49
C ASN A 158 2.31 4.12 4.84
N MET A 159 2.55 5.04 5.78
CA MET A 159 1.94 5.10 7.10
C MET A 159 0.92 6.23 7.13
N LEU A 160 -0.35 5.90 6.87
CA LEU A 160 -1.41 6.89 6.72
C LEU A 160 -2.38 6.92 7.89
N VAL A 161 -2.95 8.09 8.11
CA VAL A 161 -3.98 8.36 9.11
C VAL A 161 -5.19 8.97 8.40
N ALA A 162 -6.36 8.36 8.57
CA ALA A 162 -7.64 8.99 8.23
C ALA A 162 -8.30 9.45 9.52
N ARG A 163 -8.71 10.73 9.57
CA ARG A 163 -9.32 11.30 10.76
C ARG A 163 -10.64 10.62 11.07
N GLY A 164 -10.83 10.27 12.34
CA GLY A 164 -12.12 9.79 12.83
C GLY A 164 -13.17 10.91 12.74
N ASN A 165 -14.44 10.52 12.60
CA ASN A 165 -15.53 11.45 12.86
C ASN A 165 -15.55 11.81 14.36
N GLU A 166 -16.28 12.87 14.73
CA GLU A 166 -16.39 13.30 16.12
C GLU A 166 -16.77 12.13 17.06
N GLY A 167 -15.92 11.90 18.07
CA GLY A 167 -16.07 10.79 19.02
C GLY A 167 -15.53 9.42 18.55
N GLN A 168 -14.92 9.34 17.36
CA GLN A 168 -14.25 8.13 16.87
C GLN A 168 -12.73 8.33 16.83
N GLU A 169 -11.99 7.25 17.13
CA GLU A 169 -10.54 7.26 16.95
C GLU A 169 -10.15 7.35 15.48
N ASP A 170 -8.99 7.96 15.23
CA ASP A 170 -8.40 7.98 13.90
C ASP A 170 -8.08 6.57 13.41
N ARG A 171 -8.26 6.36 12.11
CA ARG A 171 -7.89 5.11 11.45
C ARG A 171 -6.42 5.18 11.04
N VAL A 172 -5.61 4.29 11.59
CA VAL A 172 -4.20 4.08 11.25
C VAL A 172 -4.08 2.97 10.20
N ILE A 173 -3.41 3.24 9.08
CA ILE A 173 -3.49 2.43 7.86
C ILE A 173 -2.12 2.24 7.24
N TRP A 174 -1.76 0.98 6.98
CA TRP A 174 -0.64 0.63 6.10
C TRP A 174 -1.12 0.48 4.66
N ILE A 175 -0.36 1.04 3.71
CA ILE A 175 -0.63 0.94 2.27
C ILE A 175 0.63 0.56 1.49
N ASP A 176 0.47 0.24 0.21
CA ASP A 176 1.54 0.09 -0.78
C ASP A 176 2.46 -1.13 -0.57
N PHE A 177 1.93 -2.32 -0.86
CA PHE A 177 2.64 -3.59 -0.70
C PHE A 177 3.40 -4.03 -1.97
N ASP A 178 3.82 -3.09 -2.82
CA ASP A 178 4.47 -3.39 -4.10
C ASP A 178 5.95 -3.81 -3.97
N CYS A 179 6.57 -3.52 -2.82
CA CYS A 179 7.89 -4.01 -2.46
C CYS A 179 7.85 -5.33 -1.68
N ALA A 180 6.66 -5.73 -1.22
CA ALA A 180 6.49 -6.76 -0.22
C ALA A 180 6.99 -8.15 -0.65
N TRP A 181 7.48 -8.89 0.34
CA TRP A 181 7.80 -10.30 0.20
C TRP A 181 6.77 -11.15 0.92
N THR A 182 6.21 -12.11 0.20
CA THR A 182 5.13 -12.96 0.71
C THR A 182 5.54 -14.42 0.89
N ASN A 183 6.70 -14.83 0.39
CA ASN A 183 7.16 -16.23 0.40
C ASN A 183 8.60 -16.36 0.94
N LEU A 184 8.91 -15.66 2.03
CA LEU A 184 10.23 -15.75 2.65
C LEU A 184 10.42 -17.09 3.38
N PRO A 185 11.60 -17.73 3.26
CA PRO A 185 11.98 -18.89 4.07
C PRO A 185 11.92 -18.58 5.57
N ASP A 186 11.65 -19.59 6.39
CA ASP A 186 11.70 -19.47 7.85
C ASP A 186 13.09 -19.83 8.40
N ASP A 187 14.08 -19.02 8.01
CA ASP A 187 15.45 -19.11 8.53
C ASP A 187 15.80 -17.88 9.38
N GLU A 188 16.93 -17.93 10.06
CA GLU A 188 17.40 -16.87 10.95
C GLU A 188 17.60 -15.54 10.20
N ARG A 189 18.13 -15.59 8.99
CA ARG A 189 18.41 -14.40 8.17
C ARG A 189 17.13 -13.66 7.84
N HIS A 190 16.11 -14.36 7.36
CA HIS A 190 14.84 -13.74 6.98
C HIS A 190 14.03 -13.33 8.22
N ARG A 191 14.15 -14.04 9.34
CA ARG A 191 13.60 -13.59 10.63
C ARG A 191 14.18 -12.25 11.06
N GLN A 192 15.48 -12.04 10.85
CA GLN A 192 16.12 -10.75 11.13
C GLN A 192 15.53 -9.61 10.28
N TRP A 193 15.16 -9.85 9.02
CA TRP A 193 14.57 -8.80 8.18
C TRP A 193 13.25 -8.24 8.73
N PHE A 194 12.43 -9.07 9.38
CA PHE A 194 11.20 -8.62 10.04
C PHE A 194 11.52 -7.74 11.25
N GLU A 195 12.55 -8.08 12.03
CA GLU A 195 12.99 -7.26 13.16
C GLU A 195 13.58 -5.92 12.67
N ASP A 196 14.44 -5.96 11.64
CA ASP A 196 15.04 -4.76 11.03
C ASP A 196 13.95 -3.81 10.51
N GLU A 197 12.88 -4.34 9.91
CA GLU A 197 11.75 -3.55 9.42
C GLU A 197 11.01 -2.82 10.56
N LYS A 198 10.88 -3.44 11.75
CA LYS A 198 10.30 -2.80 12.94
C LYS A 198 11.23 -1.75 13.52
N GLU A 199 12.53 -2.05 13.58
CA GLU A 199 13.55 -1.10 14.04
C GLU A 199 13.56 0.16 13.17
N LEU A 200 13.39 0.01 11.85
CA LEU A 200 13.31 1.13 10.93
C LEU A 200 12.11 2.06 11.23
N VAL A 201 10.93 1.50 11.50
CA VAL A 201 9.74 2.29 11.90
C VAL A 201 9.97 3.01 13.22
N GLN A 202 10.56 2.34 14.20
CA GLN A 202 10.91 2.95 15.49
C GLN A 202 11.94 4.07 15.33
N TYR A 203 12.92 3.89 14.43
CA TYR A 203 13.92 4.91 14.13
C TYR A 203 13.28 6.17 13.54
N PHE A 204 12.39 6.03 12.55
CA PHE A 204 11.67 7.17 11.99
C PHE A 204 10.85 7.91 13.05
N ALA A 205 10.18 7.19 13.94
CA ALA A 205 9.44 7.81 15.02
C ALA A 205 10.34 8.59 16.00
N LYS A 206 11.48 8.02 16.39
CA LYS A 206 12.47 8.72 17.23
C LYS A 206 12.99 9.98 16.55
N ALA A 207 13.22 9.93 15.23
CA ALA A 207 13.62 11.10 14.46
C ALA A 207 12.54 12.19 14.52
N LEU A 208 11.26 11.85 14.29
CA LEU A 208 10.14 12.80 14.35
C LEU A 208 10.02 13.48 15.73
N VAL A 209 10.09 12.71 16.81
CA VAL A 209 10.05 13.24 18.20
C VAL A 209 11.27 14.11 18.52
N GLY A 210 12.46 13.69 18.07
CA GLY A 210 13.69 14.46 18.25
C GLY A 210 13.65 15.85 17.58
N PHE A 211 13.02 15.95 16.42
CA PHE A 211 12.79 17.24 15.75
C PHE A 211 11.78 18.10 16.53
N GLU A 212 10.66 17.54 16.99
CA GLU A 212 9.64 18.28 17.76
C GLU A 212 10.23 18.91 19.04
N HIS A 213 11.01 18.15 19.81
CA HIS A 213 11.67 18.68 21.00
C HIS A 213 12.68 19.79 20.68
N HIS A 214 13.39 19.71 19.55
CA HIS A 214 14.31 20.77 19.13
C HIS A 214 13.56 22.05 18.71
N PHE A 215 12.46 21.93 17.97
CA PHE A 215 11.63 23.06 17.58
C PHE A 215 10.96 23.74 18.79
N LEU A 216 10.37 22.95 19.69
CA LEU A 216 9.73 23.47 20.92
C LEU A 216 10.74 24.22 21.80
N ASN A 217 11.98 23.72 21.90
CA ASN A 217 13.03 24.37 22.67
C ASN A 217 13.50 25.69 22.06
N ILE A 218 13.50 25.82 20.73
CA ILE A 218 13.84 27.09 20.05
C ILE A 218 12.69 28.10 20.20
N SER A 219 11.44 27.67 20.05
CA SER A 219 10.28 28.55 20.20
C SER A 219 10.04 29.02 21.63
N ASN A 220 10.45 28.25 22.65
CA ASN A 220 10.40 28.67 24.06
C ASN A 220 11.61 29.53 24.49
N ALA A 221 12.62 29.67 23.62
CA ALA A 221 13.80 30.49 23.85
C ALA A 221 13.76 31.85 23.12
N LEU A 222 12.68 32.13 22.38
CA LEU A 222 12.36 33.41 21.72
C LEU A 222 11.22 34.11 22.45
#